data_AF-A0A225V4L0-F1
#
_entry.id   AF-A0A225V4L0-F1
#
_cell.length_a   1.000
_cell.length_b   1.000
_cell.length_c   1.000
_cell.angle_alpha   90.00
_cell.angle_beta   90.00
_cell.angle_gamma   90.00
#
_symmetry.space_group_name_H-M   'P 1'
#
loop_
_entity.id
_entity.type
_entity.pdbx_description
1 polymer ?
#
loop_
_entity_poly.entity_id
_entity_poly.type
_entity_poly.pdbx_seq_one_letter_code
_entity_poly.pdbx_strand_id
1 'polypeptide(L)'
;MCQRVEDLLEACDKRNLSISVAKGFWGMDKVGYLGHRVSIGGLEANPKDLKSLTDLPFPGSLRSMQSFLGSLNYYSRFIEDYAIYASVLYELREVDFAELEKRSDLREIMGRNDPIPRDHGPPELKLTEPVDE
;
A
#
# COMPACT_ATOMS: atom_id res chain seq x y z
N MET A 1 31.00 15.46 19.95
CA MET A 1 29.75 14.76 19.60
C MET A 1 29.90 14.38 18.11
N CYS A 2 28.97 13.69 17.45
CA CYS A 2 29.22 13.28 16.05
C CYS A 2 29.21 14.53 15.15
N GLN A 3 30.28 14.83 14.41
CA GLN A 3 30.41 16.05 13.58
C GLN A 3 29.20 16.28 12.67
N ARG A 4 28.68 15.20 12.05
CA ARG A 4 27.49 15.27 11.18
C ARG A 4 26.23 15.75 11.90
N VAL A 5 26.09 15.43 13.19
CA VAL A 5 24.95 15.90 13.99
C VAL A 5 25.11 17.38 14.31
N GLU A 6 26.33 17.82 14.63
CA GLU A 6 26.64 19.22 14.89
C GLU A 6 26.37 20.08 13.64
N ASP A 7 26.84 19.65 12.48
CA ASP A 7 26.60 20.33 11.19
C ASP A 7 25.10 20.42 10.85
N LEU A 8 24.33 19.35 11.12
CA LEU A 8 22.87 19.32 10.91
C LEU A 8 22.16 20.34 11.82
N LEU A 9 22.51 20.38 13.10
CA LEU A 9 21.91 21.31 14.05
C LEU A 9 22.22 22.77 13.69
N GLU A 10 23.47 23.05 13.28
CA GLU A 10 23.86 24.39 12.82
C GLU A 10 23.10 24.80 11.54
N ALA A 11 22.90 23.88 10.61
CA ALA A 11 22.11 24.13 9.40
C ALA A 11 20.62 24.41 9.72
N CYS A 12 20.06 23.71 10.70
CA CYS A 12 18.71 23.95 11.18
C CYS A 12 18.57 25.33 11.82
N ASP A 13 19.52 25.71 12.69
CA ASP A 13 19.55 27.01 13.37
C ASP A 13 19.62 28.16 12.35
N LYS A 14 20.54 28.07 11.37
CA LYS A 14 20.69 29.06 10.28
C LYS A 14 19.41 29.26 9.45
N ARG A 15 18.53 28.26 9.39
CA ARG A 15 17.27 28.32 8.63
C ARG A 15 16.02 28.47 9.51
N ASN A 16 16.17 28.72 10.81
CA ASN A 16 15.06 28.79 11.77
C ASN A 16 14.17 27.52 11.76
N LEU A 17 14.78 26.34 11.58
CA LEU A 17 14.10 25.06 11.67
C LEU A 17 14.26 24.47 13.07
N SER A 18 13.15 24.08 13.69
CA SER A 18 13.15 23.43 15.00
C SER A 18 13.03 21.91 14.87
N ILE A 19 13.85 21.16 15.60
CA ILE A 19 13.76 19.70 15.69
C ILE A 19 13.06 19.32 17.00
N SER A 20 12.07 18.42 16.90
CA SER A 20 11.39 17.89 18.08
C SER A 20 12.29 16.93 18.84
N VAL A 21 12.63 17.25 20.08
CA VAL A 21 13.39 16.36 20.97
C VAL A 21 12.61 15.06 21.25
N ALA A 22 11.29 15.15 21.43
CA ALA A 22 10.44 13.99 21.72
C ALA A 22 10.29 13.01 20.54
N LYS A 23 10.49 13.47 19.30
CA LYS A 23 10.41 12.63 18.09
C LYS A 23 11.79 12.34 17.48
N GLY A 24 12.85 12.89 18.06
CA GLY A 24 14.22 12.76 17.56
C GLY A 24 14.90 11.54 18.16
N PHE A 25 15.44 10.67 17.31
CA PHE A 25 16.21 9.50 17.69
C PHE A 25 17.63 9.64 17.13
N TRP A 26 18.63 9.67 18.01
CA TRP A 26 20.02 9.96 17.65
C TRP A 26 20.95 8.84 18.12
N GLY A 27 21.91 8.47 17.28
CA GLY A 27 22.93 7.46 17.65
C GLY A 27 22.37 6.06 17.91
N MET A 28 21.24 5.70 17.30
CA MET A 28 20.63 4.38 17.45
C MET A 28 21.13 3.42 16.37
N ASP A 29 21.42 2.17 16.73
CA ASP A 29 21.81 1.12 15.77
C ASP A 29 20.65 0.69 14.86
N LYS A 30 19.41 0.84 15.35
CA LYS A 30 18.17 0.61 14.61
C LYS A 30 17.16 1.72 14.87
N VAL A 31 16.57 2.28 13.81
CA VAL A 31 15.57 3.34 13.93
C VAL A 31 14.41 3.13 12.95
N GLY A 32 13.20 3.49 13.37
CA GLY A 32 12.04 3.52 12.49
C GLY A 32 12.07 4.76 11.59
N TYR A 33 11.94 4.58 10.28
CA TYR A 33 11.92 5.67 9.31
C TYR A 33 10.99 5.31 8.15
N LEU A 34 9.98 6.16 7.89
CA LEU A 34 9.00 6.00 6.82
C LEU A 34 8.44 4.56 6.70
N GLY A 35 7.86 3.98 7.76
CA GLY A 35 7.27 2.62 7.69
C GLY A 35 8.30 1.48 7.56
N HIS A 36 9.59 1.77 7.69
CA HIS A 36 10.65 0.78 7.68
C HIS A 36 11.50 0.86 8.94
N ARG A 37 12.26 -0.22 9.22
CA ARG A 37 13.32 -0.22 10.22
C ARG A 37 14.66 -0.16 9.48
N VAL A 38 15.42 0.90 9.74
CA VAL A 38 16.75 1.10 9.17
C VAL A 38 17.77 0.64 10.19
N SER A 39 18.74 -0.16 9.76
CA SER A 39 19.86 -0.62 10.58
C SER A 39 21.15 -0.72 9.77
N ILE A 40 22.25 -1.05 10.43
CA ILE A 40 23.53 -1.34 9.76
C ILE A 40 23.42 -2.51 8.77
N GLY A 41 22.50 -3.45 9.01
CA GLY A 41 22.22 -4.58 8.13
C GLY A 41 21.36 -4.24 6.92
N GLY A 42 20.93 -2.97 6.79
CA GLY A 42 20.09 -2.50 5.70
C GLY A 42 18.67 -2.13 6.15
N LEU A 43 17.76 -2.16 5.18
CA LEU A 43 16.35 -1.80 5.36
C LEU A 43 15.53 -3.06 5.68
N GLU A 44 14.71 -3.00 6.71
CA GLU A 44 13.79 -4.07 7.12
C GLU A 44 12.34 -3.54 7.05
N ALA A 45 11.39 -4.37 6.65
CA ALA A 45 9.97 -4.03 6.78
C ALA A 45 9.58 -3.90 8.26
N ASN A 46 8.76 -2.91 8.58
CA ASN A 46 8.30 -2.72 9.95
C ASN A 46 7.19 -3.74 10.28
N PRO A 47 7.32 -4.54 11.35
CA PRO A 47 6.34 -5.57 11.69
C PRO A 47 4.93 -5.02 12.00
N LYS A 48 4.82 -3.74 12.40
CA LYS A 48 3.51 -3.10 12.58
C LYS A 48 2.76 -2.97 11.26
N ASP A 49 3.48 -2.60 10.21
CA ASP A 49 2.90 -2.36 8.89
C ASP A 49 2.65 -3.69 8.15
N LEU A 50 3.46 -4.72 8.44
CA LEU A 50 3.24 -6.08 7.94
C LEU A 50 1.93 -6.70 8.46
N LYS A 51 1.55 -6.46 9.73
CA LYS A 51 0.28 -6.99 10.25
C LYS A 51 -0.93 -6.47 9.48
N SER A 52 -0.96 -5.15 9.24
CA SER A 52 -2.02 -4.54 8.45
C SER A 52 -2.08 -5.11 7.03
N LEU A 53 -0.95 -5.52 6.47
CA LEU A 53 -0.87 -6.16 5.16
C LEU A 53 -1.35 -7.62 5.17
N THR A 54 -1.00 -8.40 6.20
CA THR A 54 -1.44 -9.80 6.34
C THR A 54 -2.93 -9.92 6.66
N ASP A 55 -3.49 -8.90 7.30
CA ASP A 55 -4.91 -8.84 7.64
C ASP A 55 -5.77 -8.31 6.46
N LEU A 56 -5.15 -7.92 5.34
CA LEU A 56 -5.89 -7.47 4.17
C LEU A 56 -6.77 -8.60 3.61
N PRO A 57 -8.06 -8.32 3.37
CA PRO A 57 -8.94 -9.28 2.75
C PRO A 57 -8.48 -9.60 1.31
N PHE A 58 -8.72 -10.83 0.87
CA PHE A 58 -8.49 -11.17 -0.53
C PHE A 58 -9.51 -10.43 -1.41
N PRO A 59 -9.07 -9.73 -2.47
CA PRO A 59 -9.92 -8.90 -3.31
C PRO A 59 -11.00 -9.71 -4.06
N GLY A 60 -12.23 -9.20 -4.06
CA GLY A 60 -13.39 -9.85 -4.68
C GLY A 60 -13.70 -9.41 -6.12
N SER A 61 -12.93 -8.47 -6.66
CA SER A 61 -13.15 -7.83 -7.96
C SER A 61 -11.83 -7.42 -8.61
N LEU A 62 -11.82 -7.18 -9.93
CA LEU A 62 -10.61 -6.73 -10.63
C LEU A 62 -10.12 -5.38 -10.09
N ARG A 63 -11.03 -4.46 -9.80
CA ARG A 63 -10.69 -3.16 -9.22
C ARG A 63 -10.08 -3.28 -7.84
N SER A 64 -10.64 -4.12 -6.97
CA SER A 64 -10.06 -4.36 -5.65
C SER A 64 -8.71 -5.07 -5.75
N MET A 65 -8.53 -5.97 -6.74
CA MET A 65 -7.25 -6.63 -7.01
C MET A 65 -6.16 -5.64 -7.41
N GLN A 66 -6.46 -4.70 -8.31
CA GLN A 66 -5.52 -3.66 -8.71
C GLN A 66 -5.14 -2.76 -7.52
N SER A 67 -6.12 -2.40 -6.67
CA SER A 67 -5.88 -1.64 -5.44
C SER A 67 -4.99 -2.41 -4.46
N PHE A 68 -5.25 -3.71 -4.28
CA PHE A 68 -4.47 -4.62 -3.45
C PHE A 68 -3.02 -4.75 -3.93
N LEU A 69 -2.80 -4.97 -5.23
CA LEU A 69 -1.45 -4.99 -5.80
C LEU A 69 -0.73 -3.64 -5.67
N GLY A 70 -1.49 -2.54 -5.81
CA GLY A 70 -0.97 -1.19 -5.59
C GLY A 70 -0.48 -0.96 -4.16
N SER A 71 -1.21 -1.44 -3.15
CA SER A 71 -0.81 -1.31 -1.74
C SER A 71 0.40 -2.19 -1.40
N LEU A 72 0.50 -3.38 -2.01
CA LEU A 72 1.64 -4.29 -1.83
C LEU A 72 2.93 -3.78 -2.45
N ASN A 73 2.85 -2.99 -3.53
CA ASN A 73 4.02 -2.55 -4.28
C ASN A 73 5.07 -1.84 -3.42
N TYR A 74 4.65 -1.11 -2.37
CA TYR A 74 5.55 -0.45 -1.43
C TYR A 74 6.45 -1.44 -0.66
N TYR A 75 5.93 -2.64 -0.37
CA TYR A 75 6.62 -3.71 0.36
C TYR A 75 7.16 -4.83 -0.55
N SER A 76 7.01 -4.71 -1.87
CA SER A 76 7.42 -5.73 -2.86
C SER A 76 8.83 -6.26 -2.65
N ARG A 77 9.80 -5.40 -2.29
CA ARG A 77 11.20 -5.80 -2.02
C ARG A 77 11.40 -6.73 -0.83
N PHE A 78 10.40 -6.87 0.04
CA PHE A 78 10.42 -7.72 1.23
C PHE A 78 9.57 -8.98 1.07
N ILE A 79 8.87 -9.11 -0.06
CA ILE A 79 8.05 -10.27 -0.38
C ILE A 79 8.86 -11.12 -1.36
N GLU A 80 9.23 -12.32 -0.92
CA GLU A 80 9.92 -13.29 -1.77
C GLU A 80 9.04 -13.63 -2.99
N ASP A 81 9.65 -13.69 -4.17
CA ASP A 81 8.99 -14.00 -5.44
C ASP A 81 7.78 -13.11 -5.79
N TYR A 82 7.71 -11.88 -5.24
CA TYR A 82 6.61 -10.95 -5.47
C TYR A 82 6.27 -10.79 -6.95
N ALA A 83 7.28 -10.66 -7.82
CA ALA A 83 7.06 -10.47 -9.25
C ALA A 83 6.33 -11.67 -9.90
N ILE A 84 6.61 -12.90 -9.44
CA ILE A 84 5.98 -14.13 -9.94
C ILE A 84 4.52 -14.17 -9.51
N TYR A 85 4.24 -13.89 -8.23
CA TYR A 85 2.85 -13.86 -7.75
C TYR A 85 2.06 -12.71 -8.38
N ALA A 86 2.65 -11.51 -8.43
CA ALA A 86 2.02 -10.33 -8.99
C ALA A 86 1.71 -10.51 -10.48
N SER A 87 2.59 -11.16 -11.28
CA SER A 87 2.32 -11.38 -12.70
C SER A 87 1.06 -12.22 -12.93
N VAL A 88 0.88 -13.29 -12.13
CA VAL A 88 -0.33 -14.12 -12.20
C VAL A 88 -1.57 -13.32 -11.82
N LEU A 89 -1.47 -12.45 -10.80
CA LEU A 89 -2.59 -11.64 -10.34
C LEU A 89 -2.92 -10.48 -11.31
N TYR A 90 -1.94 -9.95 -12.03
CA TYR A 90 -2.14 -8.93 -13.08
C TYR A 90 -2.83 -9.49 -14.33
N GLU A 91 -2.74 -10.80 -14.59
CA GLU A 91 -3.40 -11.45 -15.72
C GLU A 91 -4.90 -11.72 -15.51
N LEU A 92 -5.39 -11.58 -14.27
CA LEU A 92 -6.80 -11.78 -13.94
C LEU A 92 -7.71 -10.76 -14.65
N ARG A 93 -8.86 -11.25 -15.12
CA ARG A 93 -9.89 -10.44 -15.80
C ARG A 93 -11.24 -10.61 -15.09
N GLU A 94 -12.20 -9.75 -15.44
CA GLU A 94 -13.56 -9.79 -14.87
C GLU A 94 -14.22 -11.19 -14.96
N VAL A 95 -13.97 -11.92 -16.05
CA VAL A 95 -14.50 -13.28 -16.25
C VAL A 95 -13.97 -14.28 -15.22
N ASP A 96 -12.73 -14.08 -14.75
CA ASP A 96 -12.09 -14.96 -13.78
C ASP A 96 -12.72 -14.74 -12.40
N PHE A 97 -13.01 -13.49 -12.03
CA PHE A 97 -13.75 -13.16 -10.80
C PHE A 97 -15.20 -13.66 -10.82
N ALA A 98 -15.87 -13.60 -11.97
CA ALA A 98 -17.22 -14.14 -12.14
C ALA A 98 -17.26 -15.67 -11.97
N GLU A 99 -16.20 -16.38 -12.35
CA GLU A 99 -16.10 -17.83 -12.14
C GLU A 99 -15.75 -18.17 -10.69
N LEU A 100 -14.88 -17.39 -10.06
CA LEU A 100 -14.56 -17.52 -8.63
C LEU A 100 -15.78 -17.33 -7.74
N GLU A 101 -16.71 -16.45 -8.12
CA GLU A 101 -17.97 -16.24 -7.38
C GLU A 101 -18.95 -17.42 -7.45
N LYS A 102 -18.89 -18.23 -8.53
CA LYS A 102 -19.73 -19.43 -8.68
C LYS A 102 -19.24 -20.60 -7.83
N ARG A 103 -17.95 -20.60 -7.47
CA ARG A 103 -17.34 -21.60 -6.61
C ARG A 103 -17.75 -21.36 -5.16
N SER A 104 -18.63 -22.22 -4.64
CA SER A 104 -19.24 -22.07 -3.31
C SER A 104 -18.23 -22.02 -2.16
N ASP A 105 -17.09 -22.69 -2.30
CA ASP A 105 -15.95 -22.67 -1.38
C ASP A 105 -15.21 -21.33 -1.35
N LEU A 106 -15.11 -20.65 -2.50
CA LEU A 106 -14.40 -19.37 -2.62
C LEU A 106 -15.33 -18.16 -2.41
N ARG A 107 -16.63 -18.34 -2.70
CA ARG A 107 -17.65 -17.31 -2.54
C ARG A 107 -17.76 -16.80 -1.10
N GLU A 108 -17.62 -17.68 -0.11
CA GLU A 108 -17.65 -17.30 1.31
C GLU A 108 -16.44 -16.43 1.71
N ILE A 109 -15.28 -16.70 1.10
CA ILE A 109 -14.03 -15.96 1.33
C ILE A 109 -14.09 -14.57 0.68
N MET A 110 -14.68 -14.47 -0.52
CA MET A 110 -14.78 -13.21 -1.28
C MET A 110 -15.90 -12.29 -0.78
N GLY A 111 -17.05 -12.85 -0.39
CA GLY A 111 -18.23 -12.06 0.01
C GLY A 111 -18.06 -11.29 1.32
N ARG A 112 -17.08 -11.67 2.16
CA ARG A 112 -16.79 -11.01 3.45
C ARG A 112 -15.92 -9.75 3.32
N ASN A 113 -15.38 -9.50 2.13
CA ASN A 113 -14.04 -8.96 1.99
C ASN A 113 -13.88 -7.89 0.89
N ASP A 114 -14.94 -7.47 0.20
CA ASP A 114 -14.89 -6.39 -0.79
C ASP A 114 -15.10 -5.02 -0.12
N PRO A 115 -14.05 -4.18 0.07
CA PRO A 115 -14.18 -2.84 0.65
C PRO A 115 -14.73 -1.80 -0.35
N ILE A 116 -14.87 -2.17 -1.62
CA ILE A 116 -15.35 -1.30 -2.70
C ILE A 116 -16.66 -1.88 -3.22
N PRO A 117 -17.79 -1.15 -3.13
CA PRO A 117 -19.06 -1.60 -3.70
C PRO A 117 -18.89 -1.92 -5.19
N ARG A 118 -19.40 -3.07 -5.61
CA ARG A 118 -19.42 -3.48 -7.01
C ARG A 118 -20.32 -2.51 -7.78
N ASP A 119 -19.74 -1.73 -8.68
CA ASP A 119 -20.50 -0.90 -9.59
C ASP A 119 -21.04 -1.80 -10.70
N HIS A 120 -22.22 -2.38 -10.47
CA HIS A 120 -22.94 -3.16 -11.47
C HIS A 120 -23.84 -2.29 -12.36
N GLY A 121 -23.69 -0.96 -12.32
CA GLY A 121 -24.44 -0.06 -13.20
C GLY A 121 -23.82 -0.01 -14.59
N PRO A 122 -24.61 -0.14 -15.68
CA PRO A 122 -24.12 0.28 -16.99
C PRO A 122 -23.72 1.76 -16.92
N PRO A 123 -22.69 2.20 -17.66
CA PRO A 123 -22.30 3.61 -17.68
C PRO A 123 -23.53 4.44 -18.05
N GLU A 124 -23.98 5.33 -17.16
CA GLU A 124 -25.01 6.31 -17.51
C GLU A 124 -24.46 7.20 -18.62
N LEU A 125 -24.86 6.91 -19.85
CA LEU A 125 -24.78 7.82 -20.97
C LEU A 125 -25.64 9.03 -20.61
N LYS A 126 -25.01 10.06 -20.03
CA LYS A 126 -25.61 11.38 -19.96
C LYS A 126 -25.84 11.83 -21.40
N LEU A 127 -27.06 11.70 -21.90
CA LEU A 127 -27.50 12.44 -23.07
C LEU A 127 -27.27 13.90 -22.72
N THR A 128 -26.33 14.54 -23.42
CA THR A 128 -26.19 15.99 -23.38
C THR A 128 -27.49 16.56 -23.95
N GLU A 129 -28.27 17.22 -23.11
CA GLU A 129 -29.42 18.02 -23.51
C GLU A 129 -29.00 18.98 -24.65
N PRO A 130 -29.86 19.23 -25.65
CA PRO A 130 -29.52 20.08 -26.78
C PRO A 130 -29.25 21.51 -26.29
N VAL A 131 -28.18 22.10 -26.82
CA VAL A 131 -27.86 23.51 -26.62
C VAL A 131 -28.89 24.31 -27.41
N ASP A 132 -29.85 24.92 -26.72
CA ASP A 132 -30.78 25.89 -27.31
C ASP A 132 -30.00 27.14 -27.80
N GLU A 133 -30.46 27.66 -28.95
CA GLU A 133 -29.90 28.76 -29.76
C GLU A 133 -29.71 30.10 -29.04
#